data_AF-I8TXQ4-F1
#
_entry.id   AF-I8TXQ4-F1
#
_cell.length_a   1.000
_cell.length_b   1.000
_cell.length_c   1.000
_cell.angle_alpha   90.00
_cell.angle_beta   90.00
_cell.angle_gamma   90.00
#
_symmetry.space_group_name_H-M   'P 1'
#
loop_
_entity.id
_entity.type
_entity.pdbx_description
1 polymer ?
#
loop_
_entity_poly.entity_id
_entity_poly.type
_entity_poly.pdbx_seq_one_letter_code
_entity_poly.pdbx_strand_id
1 'polypeptide(L)'
;MPKYLEKEELALFLKTAREKGIEDDYEFFLTLAYTGLRAGELCALKKTDQDTKLNAIIATKTYYNLRNSITTYELHQKQRHRYNY
;
A
#
# COMPACT_ATOMS: atom_id res chain seq x y z
N MET A 1 14.18 -3.63 -19.18
CA MET A 1 14.15 -2.72 -18.01
C MET A 1 12.75 -2.73 -17.42
N PRO A 2 12.57 -2.71 -16.09
CA PRO A 2 11.25 -2.54 -15.48
C PRO A 2 10.66 -1.19 -15.91
N LYS A 3 9.34 -1.14 -16.13
CA LYS A 3 8.62 0.11 -16.39
C LYS A 3 8.26 0.72 -15.03
N TYR A 4 8.84 1.86 -14.69
CA TYR A 4 8.55 2.61 -13.48
C TYR A 4 8.27 4.07 -13.87
N LEU A 5 7.57 4.81 -13.00
CA LEU A 5 7.30 6.24 -13.20
C LEU A 5 8.51 7.05 -12.74
N GLU A 6 9.00 7.92 -13.61
CA GLU A 6 9.97 8.95 -13.22
C GLU A 6 9.31 10.01 -12.33
N LYS A 7 10.11 10.84 -11.67
CA LYS A 7 9.64 11.80 -10.66
C LYS A 7 8.51 12.70 -11.17
N GLU A 8 8.65 13.22 -12.39
CA GLU A 8 7.69 14.12 -13.01
C GLU A 8 6.40 13.39 -13.40
N GLU A 9 6.52 12.14 -13.87
CA GLU A 9 5.39 11.29 -14.21
C GLU A 9 4.59 10.88 -12.97
N LEU A 10 5.29 10.57 -11.86
CA LEU A 10 4.67 10.29 -10.58
C LEU A 10 3.96 11.53 -10.02
N ALA A 11 4.58 12.71 -10.10
CA ALA A 11 3.95 13.95 -9.67
C ALA A 11 2.68 14.25 -10.47
N LEU A 12 2.71 14.05 -11.80
CA LEU A 12 1.54 14.20 -12.66
C LEU A 12 0.44 13.18 -12.32
N PHE A 13 0.82 11.93 -12.06
CA PHE A 13 -0.10 10.88 -11.66
C PHE A 13 -0.80 11.23 -10.34
N LEU A 14 -0.06 11.61 -9.30
CA LEU A 14 -0.61 11.98 -8.00
C LEU A 14 -1.50 13.23 -8.09
N LYS A 15 -1.13 14.22 -8.91
CA LYS A 15 -1.98 15.39 -9.17
C LYS A 15 -3.29 14.96 -9.83
N THR A 16 -3.22 14.07 -10.81
CA THR A 16 -4.41 13.56 -11.53
C THR A 16 -5.32 12.77 -10.59
N ALA A 17 -4.75 11.91 -9.73
CA ALA A 17 -5.50 11.18 -8.71
C ALA A 17 -6.21 12.14 -7.73
N ARG A 18 -5.58 13.25 -7.36
CA ARG A 18 -6.19 14.27 -6.50
C ARG A 18 -7.35 15.01 -7.15
N GLU A 19 -7.22 15.34 -8.44
CA GLU A 19 -8.18 16.17 -9.15
C GLU A 19 -9.34 15.37 -9.75
N LYS A 20 -9.10 14.10 -10.09
CA LYS A 20 -10.02 13.27 -10.88
C LYS A 20 -10.25 11.87 -10.31
N GLY A 21 -9.55 11.49 -9.24
CA GLY A 21 -9.72 10.20 -8.59
C GLY A 21 -11.04 10.11 -7.81
N ILE A 22 -11.34 8.91 -7.35
CA ILE A 22 -12.43 8.68 -6.40
C ILE A 22 -11.95 8.97 -4.97
N GLU A 23 -12.86 8.84 -4.00
CA GLU A 23 -12.53 9.00 -2.58
C GLU A 23 -11.30 8.14 -2.19
N ASP A 24 -10.40 8.73 -1.41
CA ASP A 24 -9.15 8.15 -0.91
C ASP A 24 -8.08 7.76 -1.96
N ASP A 25 -8.32 7.90 -3.27
CA ASP A 25 -7.34 7.54 -4.31
C ASP A 25 -6.01 8.27 -4.10
N TYR A 26 -6.06 9.57 -3.83
CA TYR A 26 -4.87 10.38 -3.64
C TYR A 26 -4.03 9.87 -2.45
N GLU A 27 -4.68 9.65 -1.31
CA GLU A 27 -4.06 9.16 -0.08
C GLU A 27 -3.47 7.75 -0.28
N PHE A 28 -4.18 6.86 -0.98
CA PHE A 28 -3.71 5.52 -1.29
C PHE A 28 -2.49 5.55 -2.21
N PHE A 29 -2.55 6.27 -3.32
CA PHE A 29 -1.44 6.35 -4.26
C PHE A 29 -0.23 7.08 -3.68
N LEU A 30 -0.46 8.12 -2.87
CA LEU A 30 0.61 8.79 -2.13
C LEU A 30 1.28 7.81 -1.17
N THR A 31 0.48 7.05 -0.41
CA THR A 31 1.02 6.05 0.51
C THR A 31 1.86 5.00 -0.24
N LEU A 32 1.35 4.42 -1.33
CA LEU A 32 2.09 3.44 -2.14
C LEU A 32 3.40 4.01 -2.69
N ALA A 33 3.36 5.23 -3.22
CA ALA A 33 4.51 5.89 -3.84
C ALA A 33 5.64 6.17 -2.83
N TYR A 34 5.29 6.59 -1.61
CA TYR A 34 6.29 7.01 -0.61
C TYR A 34 6.67 5.93 0.40
N THR A 35 5.89 4.85 0.53
CA THR A 35 6.20 3.73 1.44
C THR A 35 6.71 2.49 0.72
N GLY A 36 6.49 2.36 -0.59
CA GLY A 36 6.82 1.16 -1.36
C GLY A 36 5.98 -0.06 -0.98
N LEU A 37 4.84 0.14 -0.31
CA LEU A 37 3.90 -0.94 -0.01
C LEU A 37 3.35 -1.56 -1.29
N ARG A 38 3.07 -2.86 -1.24
CA ARG A 38 2.29 -3.53 -2.29
C ARG A 38 0.81 -3.19 -2.09
N ALA A 39 0.04 -3.10 -3.18
CA ALA A 39 -1.40 -2.83 -3.09
C ALA A 39 -2.14 -3.79 -2.13
N GLY A 40 -1.80 -5.09 -2.14
CA GLY A 40 -2.39 -6.04 -1.19
C GLY A 40 -2.01 -5.79 0.28
N GLU A 41 -0.86 -5.18 0.56
CA GLU A 41 -0.48 -4.78 1.92
C GLU A 41 -1.29 -3.56 2.38
N LEU A 42 -1.50 -2.60 1.49
CA LEU A 42 -2.36 -1.44 1.73
C LEU A 42 -3.80 -1.87 2.00
N CYS A 43 -4.35 -2.79 1.19
CA CYS A 43 -5.72 -3.31 1.38
C CYS A 43 -5.91 -4.08 2.69
N ALA A 44 -4.84 -4.65 3.25
CA ALA A 44 -4.89 -5.43 4.48
C ALA A 44 -4.56 -4.61 5.74
N LEU A 45 -4.30 -3.31 5.58
CA LEU A 45 -3.84 -2.44 6.66
C LEU A 45 -4.92 -2.22 7.72
N LYS A 46 -4.53 -2.29 8.99
CA LYS A 46 -5.40 -1.99 10.13
C LYS A 46 -4.91 -0.76 10.86
N LYS A 47 -5.80 -0.13 11.63
CA LYS A 47 -5.43 0.99 12.52
C LYS A 47 -4.32 0.62 13.52
N THR A 48 -4.25 -0.65 13.94
CA THR A 48 -3.19 -1.17 14.82
C THR A 48 -1.82 -1.28 14.14
N ASP A 49 -1.76 -1.18 12.82
CA ASP A 49 -0.52 -1.24 12.03
C ASP A 49 0.13 0.14 11.85
N GLN A 50 -0.53 1.22 12.32
CA GLN A 50 0.00 2.58 12.28
C GLN A 50 0.77 2.87 13.57
N ASP A 51 2.06 3.20 13.44
CA ASP A 51 2.86 3.77 14.52
C ASP A 51 2.92 5.29 14.35
N THR A 52 2.07 6.00 15.11
CA THR A 52 1.98 7.46 15.08
C THR A 52 3.17 8.15 15.73
N LYS A 53 3.98 7.46 16.54
CA LYS A 53 5.18 8.04 17.15
C LYS A 53 6.34 8.06 16.15
N LEU A 54 6.43 7.02 15.35
CA LEU A 54 7.48 6.86 14.34
C LEU A 54 7.05 7.34 12.95
N ASN A 55 5.79 7.77 12.78
CA ASN A 55 5.18 8.06 11.47
C ASN A 55 5.39 6.90 10.47
N ALA A 56 5.24 5.68 10.96
CA ALA A 56 5.55 4.46 10.22
C ALA A 56 4.31 3.57 10.05
N ILE A 57 4.27 2.87 8.92
CA ILE A 57 3.24 1.87 8.63
C ILE A 57 3.88 0.48 8.67
N ILE A 58 3.34 -0.41 9.50
CA ILE A 58 3.85 -1.77 9.67
C ILE A 58 2.94 -2.73 8.91
N ALA A 59 3.30 -3.08 7.67
CA ALA A 59 2.55 -4.07 6.91
C ALA A 59 2.69 -5.49 7.49
N THR A 60 1.72 -5.92 8.29
CA THR A 60 1.70 -7.24 8.95
C THR A 60 1.01 -8.33 8.14
N LYS A 61 0.14 -7.93 7.21
CA LYS A 61 -0.65 -8.83 6.35
C LYS A 61 -0.62 -8.37 4.91
N THR A 62 -1.00 -9.29 4.02
CA THR A 62 -1.19 -9.00 2.60
C THR A 62 -2.48 -9.67 2.14
N TYR A 63 -3.33 -8.87 1.51
CA TYR A 63 -4.50 -9.34 0.79
C TYR A 63 -4.05 -10.05 -0.49
N TYR A 64 -4.43 -11.32 -0.60
CA TYR A 64 -4.12 -12.14 -1.76
C TYR A 64 -5.41 -12.58 -2.45
N ASN A 65 -5.57 -12.20 -3.71
CA ASN A 65 -6.70 -12.59 -4.54
C ASN A 65 -6.24 -13.49 -5.69
N LEU A 66 -6.28 -14.80 -5.46
CA LEU A 66 -5.89 -15.84 -6.42
C LEU A 66 -6.82 -15.96 -7.63
N ARG A 67 -8.08 -15.53 -7.49
CA ARG A 67 -9.14 -15.82 -8.48
C ARG A 67 -9.69 -14.59 -9.17
N ASN A 68 -9.08 -13.42 -8.95
CA ASN A 68 -9.51 -12.13 -9.47
C ASN A 68 -10.99 -11.81 -9.17
N SER A 69 -11.52 -12.41 -8.10
CA SER A 69 -12.91 -12.26 -7.68
C SER A 69 -12.93 -11.51 -6.36
N ILE A 70 -13.74 -10.45 -6.27
CA ILE A 70 -13.86 -9.61 -5.07
C ILE A 70 -14.49 -10.40 -3.91
N THR A 71 -15.22 -11.49 -4.21
CA THR A 71 -15.91 -12.32 -3.22
C THR A 71 -15.05 -13.43 -2.61
N THR A 72 -13.91 -13.78 -3.21
CA THR A 72 -13.03 -14.86 -2.72
C THR A 72 -11.60 -14.36 -2.57
N TYR A 73 -11.19 -14.09 -1.33
CA TYR A 73 -9.84 -13.64 -1.01
C TYR A 73 -9.31 -14.27 0.27
N GLU A 74 -7.99 -14.37 0.38
CA GLU A 74 -7.31 -14.90 1.56
C GLU A 74 -6.34 -13.84 2.11
N LEU A 75 -6.34 -13.69 3.44
CA LEU A 75 -5.41 -12.81 4.14
C LEU A 75 -4.25 -13.65 4.69
N HIS A 76 -3.04 -13.46 4.15
CA HIS A 76 -1.85 -14.15 4.64
C HIS A 76 -1.09 -13.29 5.66
N GLN A 77 -0.61 -13.92 6.73
CA GLN A 77 0.29 -13.29 7.69
C GLN A 77 1.72 -13.32 7.16
N LYS A 78 2.45 -12.21 7.32
CA LYS A 78 3.90 -12.21 7.10
C LYS A 78 4.60 -12.84 8.31
N GLN A 79 5.59 -13.69 8.05
CA GLN A 79 6.46 -14.21 9.10
C GLN A 79 7.30 -13.05 9.67
N ARG A 80 7.14 -12.76 10.97
CA ARG A 80 7.99 -11.80 11.68
C ARG A 80 9.29 -12.51 12.06
N HIS A 81 10.40 -12.21 11.39
CA HIS A 81 11.71 -12.45 11.99
C HIS A 81 11.95 -11.41 13.07
N ARG A 82 11.81 -11.83 14.34
CA ARG A 82 12.24 -11.02 15.48
C ARG A 82 13.76 -11.06 15.53
N TYR A 83 14.39 -9.93 15.19
CA TYR A 83 15.76 -9.70 15.62
C TYR A 83 15.71 -9.36 17.12
N ASN A 84 16.27 -10.24 17.94
CA ASN A 84 16.54 -9.95 19.33
C ASN A 84 17.80 -9.06 19.37
N TYR A 85 17.68 -7.87 19.93
CA TYR A 85 18.80 -7.03 20.34
C TYR A 85 18.99 -7.18 21.85
#